data_AF-A0A7C2A004-F1
#
_entry.id   AF-A0A7C2A004-F1
#
_cell.length_a   1.000
_cell.length_b   1.000
_cell.length_c   1.000
_cell.angle_alpha   90.00
_cell.angle_beta   90.00
_cell.angle_gamma   90.00
#
_symmetry.space_group_name_H-M   'P 1'
#
loop_
_entity.id
_entity.type
_entity.pdbx_description
1 polymer ?
#
loop_
_entity_poly.entity_id
_entity_poly.type
_entity_poly.pdbx_seq_one_letter_code
_entity_poly.pdbx_strand_id
1 'polypeptide(L)' 'MRKNIVLIIRDGWGMNPNSDYNAVANANTPNVDLFLKKYPSTVLQVAGVSVGLPEGYQGSSEVGHL' A
#
# COMPACT_ATOMS: atom_id res chain seq x y z
N MET A 1 0.83 31.05 -5.36
CA MET A 1 1.89 30.13 -4.91
C MET A 1 1.63 28.75 -5.50
N ARG A 2 2.64 28.12 -6.11
CA ARG A 2 2.55 26.71 -6.53
C ARG A 2 2.63 25.82 -5.30
N LYS A 3 1.78 24.81 -5.19
CA LYS A 3 1.88 23.78 -4.16
C LYS A 3 2.63 22.59 -4.75
N ASN A 4 3.65 22.11 -4.05
CA ASN A 4 4.37 20.90 -4.44
C ASN A 4 3.56 19.67 -4.02
N ILE A 5 3.51 18.67 -4.89
CA ILE A 5 2.85 17.39 -4.64
C ILE A 5 3.93 16.32 -4.70
N VAL A 6 3.88 15.38 -3.75
CA VAL A 6 4.80 14.25 -3.69
C VAL A 6 3.96 12.97 -3.67
N LEU A 7 4.27 12.05 -4.58
CA LEU A 7 3.79 10.67 -4.56
C LEU A 7 4.89 9.80 -3.93
N ILE A 8 4.56 9.04 -2.89
CA ILE A 8 5.48 8.12 -2.23
C ILE A 8 4.94 6.70 -2.41
N ILE A 9 5.74 5.84 -3.02
CA ILE A 9 5.43 4.40 -3.18
C ILE A 9 6.31 3.62 -2.21
N ARG A 10 5.68 2.83 -1.35
CA ARG A 10 6.36 1.90 -0.44
C ARG A 10 6.24 0.50 -1.03
N ASP A 11 7.21 0.14 -1.85
CA ASP A 11 7.17 -1.12 -2.59
C ASP A 11 7.09 -2.34 -1.64
N GLY A 12 6.21 -3.29 -1.96
CA GLY A 12 5.92 -4.45 -1.12
C GLY A 12 5.20 -4.18 0.21
N TRP A 13 4.65 -2.98 0.44
CA TRP A 13 3.94 -2.64 1.68
C TRP A 13 2.42 -2.81 1.57
N GLY A 14 1.89 -3.95 2.02
CA GLY A 14 0.46 -4.26 1.98
C GLY A 14 -0.28 -4.10 3.31
N MET A 15 -1.61 -4.29 3.27
CA MET A 15 -2.46 -4.41 4.45
C MET A 15 -2.99 -5.84 4.55
N ASN A 16 -2.56 -6.56 5.58
CA ASN A 16 -3.07 -7.89 5.92
C ASN A 16 -3.61 -7.84 7.36
N PRO A 17 -4.89 -8.17 7.61
CA PRO A 17 -5.47 -8.16 8.95
C PRO A 17 -4.88 -9.23 9.88
N ASN A 18 -4.24 -10.26 9.32
CA ASN A 18 -3.50 -11.23 10.13
C ASN A 18 -2.10 -10.69 10.47
N SER A 19 -1.79 -10.61 11.76
CA SER A 19 -0.49 -10.20 12.30
C SER A 19 0.55 -11.33 12.34
N ASP A 20 0.12 -12.58 12.21
CA ASP A 20 1.03 -13.73 12.21
C ASP A 20 1.97 -13.64 11.01
N TYR A 21 3.27 -13.70 11.28
CA TYR A 21 4.34 -13.60 10.26
C TYR A 21 4.27 -12.32 9.40
N ASN A 22 3.64 -11.25 9.90
CA ASN A 22 3.43 -10.01 9.18
C ASN A 22 4.44 -8.93 9.60
N ALA A 23 5.50 -8.74 8.80
CA ALA A 23 6.54 -7.76 9.13
C ALA A 23 6.02 -6.31 9.20
N VAL A 24 4.99 -5.96 8.40
CA VAL A 24 4.40 -4.63 8.39
C VAL A 24 3.65 -4.35 9.69
N ALA A 25 2.79 -5.27 10.12
CA ALA A 25 2.00 -5.12 11.34
C ALA A 25 2.86 -5.21 12.61
N ASN A 26 3.96 -5.96 12.57
CA ASN A 26 4.84 -6.17 13.72
C ASN A 26 5.98 -5.12 13.83
N ALA A 27 6.14 -4.25 12.83
CA ALA A 27 7.14 -3.19 12.86
C ALA A 27 6.68 -1.99 13.70
N ASN A 28 7.63 -1.25 14.27
CA ASN A 28 7.35 0.04 14.90
C ASN A 28 7.27 1.13 13.82
N THR A 29 6.06 1.56 13.45
CA THR A 29 5.80 2.46 12.30
C THR A 29 5.16 3.81 12.68
N PRO A 30 5.72 4.56 13.65
CA PRO A 30 5.03 5.68 14.30
C PRO A 30 4.58 6.78 13.34
N ASN A 31 5.35 7.02 12.26
CA ASN A 31 4.97 8.01 11.25
C ASN A 31 3.79 7.55 10.38
N VAL A 32 3.78 6.29 9.98
CA VAL A 32 2.70 5.72 9.15
C VAL A 32 1.42 5.64 9.97
N ASP A 33 1.53 5.20 11.22
CA ASP A 33 0.41 5.10 12.16
C ASP A 33 -0.21 6.48 12.42
N LEU A 34 0.64 7.49 12.61
CA LEU A 34 0.20 8.88 12.73
C LEU A 34 -0.53 9.35 11.46
N PHE A 35 0.00 9.05 10.27
CA PHE A 35 -0.62 9.49 9.02
C PHE A 35 -1.98 8.84 8.80
N LEU A 36 -2.09 7.53 8.99
CA LEU A 36 -3.35 6.78 8.85
C LEU A 36 -4.42 7.24 9.85
N LYS A 37 -4.02 7.61 11.07
CA LYS A 37 -4.93 8.13 12.10
C LYS A 37 -5.38 9.57 11.85
N LYS A 38 -4.49 10.42 11.33
CA LYS A 38 -4.70 11.88 11.27
C LYS A 38 -5.25 12.38 9.95
N TYR A 39 -4.91 11.73 8.84
CA TYR A 39 -5.29 12.18 7.50
C TYR A 39 -6.23 11.17 6.81
N PRO A 40 -7.06 11.61 5.86
CA PRO A 40 -7.89 10.71 5.08
C PRO A 40 -7.06 9.61 4.42
N SER A 41 -7.48 8.35 4.58
CA SER A 41 -6.83 7.18 4.01
C SER A 41 -7.88 6.18 3.51
N THR A 42 -7.49 5.35 2.54
CA THR A 42 -8.32 4.28 1.99
C THR A 42 -7.42 3.12 1.52
N VAL A 43 -8.02 1.98 1.20
CA VAL A 43 -7.35 0.77 0.69
C VAL A 43 -7.73 0.57 -0.77
N LEU A 44 -6.76 0.15 -1.59
CA LEU A 44 -6.94 -0.13 -3.01
C LEU A 44 -6.67 -1.61 -3.29
N GLN A 45 -7.41 -2.18 -4.26
CA GLN A 45 -7.11 -3.51 -4.77
C GLN A 45 -5.98 -3.42 -5.81
N VAL A 46 -4.86 -4.09 -5.53
CA VAL A 46 -3.60 -3.95 -6.28
C VAL A 46 -3.15 -5.27 -6.94
N ALA A 47 -4.08 -6.20 -7.15
CA ALA A 47 -3.79 -7.54 -7.64
C ALA A 47 -4.97 -8.09 -8.47
N GLY A 48 -4.67 -9.05 -9.34
CA GLY A 48 -5.62 -9.65 -10.26
C GLY A 48 -6.24 -8.65 -11.23
N VAL A 49 -7.53 -8.81 -11.49
CA VAL A 49 -8.23 -8.08 -12.56
C VAL A 49 -8.22 -6.56 -12.34
N SER A 50 -8.11 -6.08 -11.10
CA SER A 50 -8.08 -4.64 -10.81
C SER A 50 -6.87 -3.91 -11.39
N VAL A 51 -5.80 -4.66 -11.70
CA VAL A 51 -4.56 -4.16 -12.29
C VAL A 51 -4.26 -4.83 -13.63
N GLY A 52 -5.27 -5.41 -14.28
CA GLY A 52 -5.13 -6.04 -15.61
C GLY A 52 -4.50 -7.43 -15.62
N LEU A 53 -4.36 -8.08 -14.45
CA LEU A 53 -3.87 -9.45 -14.35
C LEU A 53 -5.04 -10.47 -14.29
N PRO A 54 -4.80 -11.76 -14.58
CA PRO A 54 -5.80 -12.80 -14.35
C PRO A 54 -6.24 -12.85 -12.87
N GLU A 55 -7.44 -13.37 -12.63
CA GLU A 55 -7.95 -13.54 -11.26
C GLU A 55 -7.00 -14.39 -10.40
N GLY A 56 -6.80 -13.98 -9.15
CA GLY A 56 -5.92 -14.66 -8.18
C GLY A 56 -4.42 -14.39 -8.35
N TYR A 57 -4.00 -13.70 -9.41
CA TYR A 57 -2.59 -13.34 -9.57
C TYR A 57 -2.19 -12.20 -8.64
N GLN A 58 -1.05 -12.36 -7.97
CA GLN A 58 -0.45 -11.28 -7.19
C GLN A 58 -0.03 -10.11 -8.09
N GLY A 59 -0.11 -8.89 -7.55
CA GLY A 59 0.49 -7.72 -8.17
C GLY A 59 2.03 -7.80 -8.16
N SER A 60 2.65 -6.90 -8.91
CA SER A 60 4.11 -6.75 -8.97
C SER A 60 4.47 -5.26 -9.11
N SER A 61 5.74 -4.93 -8.88
CA SER A 61 6.23 -3.56 -9.09
C SER A 61 6.02 -3.09 -10.53
N GLU A 62 6.21 -3.97 -11.53
CA GLU A 62 6.00 -3.62 -12.94
C GLU A 62 4.56 -3.20 -13.21
N VAL A 63 3.60 -4.07 -12.89
CA VAL A 63 2.18 -3.81 -13.16
C VAL A 63 1.65 -2.67 -12.30
N GLY A 64 2.16 -2.50 -11.07
CA GLY A 64 1.69 -1.45 -10.16
C GLY A 64 2.22 -0.04 -10.47
N HIS A 65 3.33 0.10 -11.22
CA HIS A 65 3.88 1.40 -11.60
C HIS A 65 3.41 1.88 -12.99
N LEU A 66 2.88 0.97 -13.83
CA LEU A 66 2.27 1.29 -15.12
C LEU A 66 0.92 1.99 -14.96
#